data_AF-A0A9X6QQH7-F1
#
_entry.id   AF-A0A9X6QQH7-F1
#
_cell.length_a   1.000
_cell.length_b   1.000
_cell.length_c   1.000
_cell.angle_alpha   90.00
_cell.angle_beta   90.00
_cell.angle_gamma   90.00
#
_symmetry.space_group_name_H-M   'P 1'
#
loop_
_entity.id
_entity.type
_entity.pdbx_description
1 polymer ?
#
loop_
_entity_poly.entity_id
_entity_poly.type
_entity_poly.pdbx_seq_one_letter_code
_entity_poly.pdbx_strand_id
1 'polypeptide(L)'
;MQREASNISTGKAFYINKGKVIEVKILGADQGIGIIGNFKGLDQGKFMTATYNNSEGMWYFSTYQTDFETGNATEIDSKKLPLEEGKGFLKEKFDIAL
;
A
#
# COMPACT_ATOMS: atom_id res chain seq x y z
N MET A 1 13.16 -24.96 -15.56
CA MET A 1 12.54 -23.72 -16.09
C MET A 1 11.68 -23.13 -14.98
N GLN A 2 12.25 -22.21 -14.18
CA GLN A 2 11.48 -21.41 -13.22
C GLN A 2 10.73 -20.35 -14.03
N ARG A 3 9.40 -20.41 -14.05
CA ARG A 3 8.57 -19.35 -14.61
C ARG A 3 8.27 -18.37 -13.48
N GLU A 4 9.02 -17.27 -13.44
CA GLU A 4 8.64 -16.15 -12.58
C GLU A 4 7.52 -15.39 -13.28
N ALA A 5 6.29 -15.52 -12.77
CA ALA A 5 5.19 -14.66 -13.15
C ALA A 5 5.07 -13.58 -12.08
N SER A 6 5.51 -12.36 -12.38
CA SER A 6 5.26 -11.18 -11.55
C SER A 6 4.01 -10.49 -12.07
N ASN A 7 2.88 -10.68 -11.39
CA ASN A 7 1.69 -9.87 -11.62
C ASN A 7 1.90 -8.51 -10.95
N ILE A 8 2.33 -7.51 -11.75
CA ILE A 8 2.49 -6.14 -11.27
C ILE A 8 1.17 -5.40 -11.46
N SER A 9 0.51 -5.05 -10.37
CA SER A 9 -0.61 -4.11 -10.37
C SER A 9 -0.13 -2.78 -9.81
N THR A 10 -0.26 -1.70 -10.58
CA THR A 10 -0.05 -0.35 -10.09
C THR A 10 -1.38 0.27 -9.69
N GLY A 11 -1.38 0.98 -8.57
CA GLY A 11 -2.56 1.69 -8.08
C GLY A 11 -2.47 3.20 -8.30
N LYS A 12 -3.62 3.85 -8.40
CA LYS A 12 -3.77 5.28 -8.12
C LYS A 12 -4.81 5.45 -7.04
N ALA A 13 -4.53 6.30 -6.06
CA ALA A 13 -5.46 6.67 -5.01
C ALA A 13 -5.78 8.15 -5.12
N PHE A 14 -7.03 8.52 -4.82
CA PHE A 14 -7.49 9.90 -4.82
C PHE A 14 -8.25 10.17 -3.52
N TYR A 15 -8.00 11.32 -2.91
CA TYR A 15 -8.84 11.85 -1.82
C TYR A 15 -9.74 12.96 -2.35
N ILE A 16 -10.95 13.02 -1.79
CA ILE A 16 -11.84 14.18 -1.94
C ILE A 16 -11.79 14.96 -0.63
N ASN A 17 -11.23 16.16 -0.66
CA ASN A 17 -11.13 17.03 0.51
C ASN A 17 -11.68 18.42 0.18
N LYS A 18 -12.67 18.90 0.94
CA LYS A 18 -13.32 20.21 0.74
C LYS A 18 -13.73 20.47 -0.74
N GLY A 19 -14.26 19.44 -1.41
CA GLY A 19 -14.71 19.52 -2.81
C GLY A 19 -13.60 19.49 -3.85
N LYS A 20 -12.33 19.32 -3.45
CA LYS A 20 -11.20 19.14 -4.36
C LYS A 20 -10.83 17.66 -4.45
N VAL A 21 -10.53 17.20 -5.66
CA VAL A 21 -9.95 15.88 -5.92
C VAL A 21 -8.43 16.02 -5.87
N ILE A 22 -7.78 15.19 -5.06
CA ILE A 22 -6.34 15.22 -4.84
C ILE A 22 -5.80 13.82 -5.20
N GLU A 23 -4.90 13.75 -6.18
CA GLU A 23 -4.17 12.51 -6.48
C GLU A 23 -3.10 12.27 -5.41
N VAL A 24 -3.07 11.06 -4.86
CA VAL A 24 -2.08 10.65 -3.87
C VAL A 24 -0.82 10.16 -4.58
N LYS A 25 0.32 10.69 -4.16
CA LYS A 25 1.64 10.33 -4.69
C LYS A 25 2.57 9.95 -3.54
N ILE A 26 3.10 8.73 -3.54
CA ILE A 26 4.13 8.35 -2.57
C ILE A 26 5.44 9.04 -2.99
N LEU A 27 6.02 9.83 -2.09
CA LEU A 27 7.29 10.52 -2.34
C LEU A 27 8.38 9.51 -2.70
N GLY A 28 8.99 9.68 -3.89
CA GLY A 28 10.01 8.78 -4.42
C GLY A 28 9.50 7.62 -5.28
N ALA A 29 8.18 7.48 -5.48
CA ALA A 29 7.62 6.54 -6.45
C ALA A 29 7.45 7.20 -7.83
N ASP A 30 7.91 6.53 -8.89
CA ASP A 30 7.81 7.04 -10.27
C ASP A 30 6.35 7.18 -10.76
N GLN A 31 5.41 6.42 -10.19
CA GLN A 31 3.98 6.44 -10.56
C GLN A 31 3.05 6.21 -9.37
N GLY A 32 2.34 7.26 -8.93
CA GLY A 32 1.23 7.16 -7.97
C GLY A 32 1.63 6.50 -6.65
N ILE A 33 1.00 5.36 -6.34
CA ILE A 33 1.30 4.55 -5.14
C ILE A 33 2.16 3.30 -5.44
N GLY A 34 2.67 3.14 -6.67
CA GLY A 34 3.58 2.05 -7.04
C GLY A 34 2.94 0.65 -7.06
N ILE A 35 3.78 -0.38 -6.90
CA ILE A 35 3.37 -1.79 -6.86
C ILE A 35 2.68 -2.07 -5.52
N ILE A 36 1.37 -2.32 -5.58
CA ILE A 36 0.58 -2.63 -4.39
C ILE A 36 -0.22 -3.92 -4.62
N GLY A 37 -0.10 -4.85 -3.68
CA GLY A 37 -0.98 -6.02 -3.63
C GLY A 37 -2.34 -5.67 -3.02
N ASN A 38 -2.32 -4.90 -1.93
CA ASN A 38 -3.51 -4.52 -1.18
C ASN A 38 -3.42 -3.05 -0.75
N PHE A 39 -4.59 -2.40 -0.66
CA PHE A 39 -4.74 -1.02 -0.23
C PHE A 39 -5.92 -0.90 0.74
N LYS A 40 -5.73 -0.17 1.84
CA LYS A 40 -6.81 0.19 2.76
C LYS A 40 -6.70 1.66 3.13
N GLY A 41 -7.76 2.41 2.84
CA GLY A 41 -7.94 3.75 3.42
C GLY A 41 -8.17 3.65 4.92
N LEU A 42 -7.49 4.50 5.67
CA LEU A 42 -7.71 4.70 7.11
C LEU A 42 -8.37 6.08 7.30
N ASP A 43 -8.26 6.64 8.50
CA ASP A 43 -8.80 7.94 8.83
C ASP A 43 -7.83 9.09 8.47
N GLN A 44 -8.39 10.29 8.27
CA GLN A 44 -7.62 11.55 8.20
C GLN A 44 -6.47 11.57 7.18
N GLY A 45 -6.66 10.94 6.02
CA GLY A 45 -5.65 10.92 4.95
C GLY A 45 -4.57 9.87 5.14
N LYS A 46 -4.72 8.99 6.13
CA LYS A 46 -3.87 7.82 6.27
C LYS A 46 -4.34 6.69 5.39
N PHE A 47 -3.41 5.91 4.90
CA PHE A 47 -3.71 4.65 4.23
C PHE A 47 -2.60 3.65 4.48
N MET A 48 -2.94 2.36 4.35
CA MET A 48 -1.98 1.27 4.45
C MET A 48 -1.92 0.51 3.13
N THR A 49 -0.73 0.09 2.74
CA THR A 49 -0.49 -0.80 1.61
C THR A 49 0.15 -2.10 2.08
N ALA A 50 -0.12 -3.20 1.38
CA ALA A 50 0.58 -4.45 1.61
C ALA A 50 1.00 -5.12 0.29
N THR A 51 2.25 -5.59 0.24
CA THR A 51 2.81 -6.30 -0.91
C THR A 51 3.62 -7.50 -0.43
N TYR A 52 3.47 -8.64 -1.10
CA TYR A 52 4.27 -9.84 -0.82
C TYR A 52 5.42 -9.94 -1.81
N ASN A 53 6.65 -10.08 -1.30
CA ASN A 53 7.82 -10.34 -2.11
C ASN A 53 8.14 -11.85 -2.10
N ASN A 54 7.83 -12.53 -3.21
CA ASN A 54 8.05 -13.97 -3.35
C ASN A 54 9.53 -14.38 -3.28
N SER A 55 10.46 -13.52 -3.71
CA SER A 55 11.90 -13.86 -3.69
C SER A 55 12.46 -13.86 -2.28
N GLU A 56 11.91 -13.03 -1.40
CA GLU A 56 12.31 -12.93 0.00
C GLU A 56 11.43 -13.76 0.93
N GLY A 57 10.25 -14.17 0.47
CA GLY A 57 9.27 -14.88 1.31
C GLY A 57 8.58 -13.97 2.34
N MET A 58 8.61 -12.65 2.14
CA MET A 58 8.22 -11.65 3.13
C MET A 58 7.06 -10.76 2.66
N TRP A 59 6.15 -10.47 3.58
CA TRP A 59 5.18 -9.40 3.45
C TRP A 59 5.77 -8.07 3.89
N TYR A 60 5.39 -7.03 3.16
CA TYR A 60 5.73 -5.64 3.41
C TYR A 60 4.43 -4.87 3.64
N PHE A 61 4.27 -4.31 4.83
CA PHE A 61 3.16 -3.43 5.21
C PHE A 61 3.71 -2.04 5.45
N SER A 62 3.14 -1.04 4.79
CA SER A 62 3.53 0.36 4.97
C SER A 62 2.30 1.23 5.19
N THR A 63 2.38 2.11 6.18
CA THR A 63 1.35 3.13 6.46
C THR A 63 1.87 4.48 6.03
N TYR A 64 1.02 5.23 5.33
CA TYR A 64 1.36 6.54 4.82
C TYR A 64 0.40 7.59 5.36
N GLN A 65 0.89 8.82 5.52
CA GLN A 65 0.09 10.01 5.75
C GLN A 65 0.12 10.87 4.49
N THR A 66 -1.05 11.20 3.94
CA THR A 66 -1.18 12.17 2.85
C THR A 66 -1.26 13.59 3.40
N ASP A 67 -0.47 14.48 2.82
CA ASP A 67 -0.66 15.93 2.87
C ASP A 67 -1.72 16.32 1.83
N PHE A 68 -2.86 16.85 2.29
CA PHE A 68 -3.97 17.23 1.41
C PHE A 68 -3.75 18.53 0.64
N GLU A 69 -2.75 19.34 0.96
CA GLU A 69 -2.44 20.52 0.17
C GLU A 69 -1.68 20.13 -1.10
N THR A 70 -0.75 19.17 -0.97
CA THR A 70 0.16 18.77 -2.05
C THR A 70 -0.22 17.45 -2.72
N GLY A 71 -0.97 16.59 -2.04
CA GLY A 71 -1.25 15.21 -2.46
C GLY A 71 -0.09 14.23 -2.20
N ASN A 72 1.01 14.71 -1.63
CA ASN A 72 2.16 13.86 -1.33
C ASN A 72 1.89 13.00 -0.09
N ALA A 73 2.33 11.76 -0.13
CA ALA A 73 2.24 10.81 0.96
C ALA A 73 3.63 10.38 1.44
N THR A 74 3.81 10.39 2.76
CA THR A 74 5.05 10.00 3.43
C THR A 74 4.81 8.76 4.27
N GLU A 75 5.73 7.80 4.25
CA GLU A 75 5.66 6.62 5.13
C GLU A 75 5.84 7.05 6.58
N ILE A 76 4.92 6.64 7.46
CA ILE A 76 4.94 6.96 8.89
C ILE A 76 5.14 5.72 9.77
N ASP A 77 4.89 4.53 9.22
CA ASP A 77 5.10 3.25 9.90
C ASP A 77 5.28 2.14 8.85
N SER A 78 6.09 1.14 9.18
CA SER A 78 6.23 -0.04 8.34
C SER A 78 6.52 -1.30 9.16
N LYS A 79 6.04 -2.43 8.63
CA LYS A 79 6.18 -3.74 9.25
C LYS A 79 6.49 -4.78 8.19
N LYS A 80 7.43 -5.66 8.49
CA LYS A 80 7.75 -6.84 7.66
C LYS A 80 7.39 -8.11 8.41
N LEU A 81 6.75 -9.05 7.73
CA LEU A 81 6.32 -10.31 8.33
C LEU A 81 6.58 -11.50 7.39
N PRO A 82 6.95 -12.68 7.90
CA PRO A 82 6.98 -13.91 7.12
C PRO A 82 5.60 -14.29 6.56
N LEU A 83 5.55 -15.25 5.62
CA LEU A 83 4.33 -15.63 4.90
C LEU A 83 3.10 -15.85 5.78
N GLU A 84 3.17 -16.74 6.78
CA GLU A 84 1.99 -17.13 7.57
C GLU A 84 1.55 -16.03 8.54
N GLU A 85 2.49 -15.36 9.22
CA GLU A 85 2.17 -14.21 10.07
C GLU A 85 1.62 -13.03 9.26
N GLY A 86 2.18 -12.80 8.07
CA GLY A 86 1.72 -11.76 7.17
C GLY A 86 0.33 -12.03 6.60
N LYS A 87 -0.02 -13.29 6.29
CA LYS A 87 -1.40 -13.67 5.95
C LYS A 87 -2.37 -13.34 7.09
N GLY A 88 -2.00 -13.69 8.32
CA GLY A 88 -2.80 -13.36 9.51
C GLY A 88 -3.01 -11.85 9.67
N PHE A 89 -1.94 -11.08 9.57
CA PHE A 89 -1.99 -9.61 9.66
C PHE A 89 -2.77 -8.98 8.50
N LEU A 90 -2.62 -9.49 7.28
CA LEU A 90 -3.37 -9.04 6.11
C LEU A 90 -4.87 -9.24 6.32
N LYS A 91 -5.29 -10.42 6.81
CA LYS A 91 -6.69 -10.71 7.12
C LYS A 91 -7.24 -9.78 8.22
N GLU A 92 -6.47 -9.56 9.29
CA GLU A 92 -6.86 -8.68 10.39
C GLU A 92 -6.98 -7.22 9.96
N LYS A 93 -6.01 -6.72 9.17
CA LYS A 93 -5.92 -5.29 8.84
C LYS A 93 -6.67 -4.91 7.59
N PHE A 94 -6.81 -5.78 6.59
CA PHE A 94 -7.43 -5.43 5.29
C PHE A 94 -8.84 -6.01 5.12
N ASP A 95 -9.37 -6.72 6.11
CA ASP A 95 -10.71 -7.35 6.07
C ASP A 95 -10.90 -8.31 4.87
N ILE A 96 -9.80 -8.91 4.41
CA ILE A 96 -9.80 -9.83 3.25
C ILE A 96 -10.07 -11.25 3.74
N ALA A 97 -11.06 -11.91 3.14
CA ALA A 97 -11.19 -13.36 3.23
C ALA A 97 -10.08 -14.00 2.37
N LEU A 98 -9.06 -14.55 3.04
CA LEU A 98 -8.00 -15.36 2.42
C LEU A 98 -8.46 -16.80 2.20
#